data_AF-A0A556PDM2-F1
#
_entry.id   AF-A0A556PDM2-F1
#
_cell.length_a   1.000
_cell.length_b   1.000
_cell.length_c   1.000
_cell.angle_alpha   90.00
_cell.angle_beta   90.00
_cell.angle_gamma   90.00
#
_symmetry.space_group_name_H-M   'P 1'
#
loop_
_entity.id
_entity.type
_entity.pdbx_description
1 polymer ?
#
loop_
_entity_poly.entity_id
_entity_poly.type
_entity_poly.pdbx_seq_one_letter_code
_entity_poly.pdbx_strand_id
1 'polypeptide(L)'
;MVNRESFENMIKMMVNRGNFDTKEKQFISKFFSYRNLTEENQNQILVIKRDDIDNFISPNELNNFLDDFSGKVIKPSLEGDSLAWYVPFNSVILDENYLEIGVDYDGLKQLC
;
A
#
# COMPACT_ATOMS: atom_id res chain seq x y z
N MET A 1 -16.29 -0.46 10.16
CA MET A 1 -15.73 -1.83 10.09
C MET A 1 -15.86 -2.43 8.70
N VAL A 2 -14.78 -2.30 7.94
CA VAL A 2 -14.55 -3.01 6.67
C VAL A 2 -14.43 -4.51 6.95
N ASN A 3 -15.15 -5.36 6.21
CA ASN A 3 -14.99 -6.80 6.31
C ASN A 3 -13.57 -7.20 5.84
N ARG A 4 -12.87 -8.03 6.61
CA ARG A 4 -11.54 -8.59 6.30
C ARG A 4 -11.43 -9.07 4.85
N GLU A 5 -12.38 -9.89 4.40
CA GLU A 5 -12.36 -10.48 3.06
C GLU A 5 -12.46 -9.39 1.97
N SER A 6 -13.19 -8.31 2.26
CA SER A 6 -13.32 -7.16 1.36
C SER A 6 -11.99 -6.41 1.23
N PHE A 7 -11.28 -6.16 2.33
CA PHE A 7 -9.99 -5.47 2.29
C PHE A 7 -8.89 -6.30 1.60
N GLU A 8 -8.79 -7.59 1.90
CA GLU A 8 -7.83 -8.48 1.23
C GLU A 8 -8.10 -8.54 -0.29
N ASN A 9 -9.36 -8.54 -0.70
CA ASN A 9 -9.73 -8.49 -2.12
C ASN A 9 -9.40 -7.14 -2.76
N MET A 10 -9.60 -6.02 -2.05
CA MET A 10 -9.19 -4.68 -2.49
C MET A 10 -7.67 -4.60 -2.71
N ILE A 11 -6.86 -5.08 -1.77
CA ILE A 11 -5.40 -5.12 -1.91
C ILE A 11 -4.97 -6.00 -3.08
N LYS A 12 -5.58 -7.17 -3.28
CA LYS A 12 -5.30 -8.02 -4.45
C LYS A 12 -5.64 -7.33 -5.77
N MET A 13 -6.77 -6.61 -5.83
CA MET A 13 -7.15 -5.83 -7.02
C MET A 13 -6.16 -4.70 -7.28
N MET A 14 -5.73 -3.97 -6.24
CA MET A 14 -4.67 -2.98 -6.34
C MET A 14 -3.38 -3.60 -6.88
N VAL A 15 -2.94 -4.72 -6.34
CA VAL A 15 -1.69 -5.38 -6.78
C VAL A 15 -1.77 -5.84 -8.24
N ASN A 16 -2.93 -6.33 -8.68
CA ASN A 16 -3.13 -6.78 -10.05
C ASN A 16 -3.24 -5.61 -11.05
N ARG A 17 -3.77 -4.47 -10.64
CA ARG A 17 -3.96 -3.28 -11.51
C ARG A 17 -2.78 -2.31 -11.46
N GLY A 18 -2.10 -2.24 -10.32
CA GLY A 18 -0.89 -1.45 -10.16
C GLY A 18 0.29 -2.19 -10.80
N ASN A 19 1.14 -1.44 -11.51
CA ASN A 19 2.35 -1.99 -12.13
C ASN A 19 3.45 -2.23 -11.08
N PHE A 20 3.16 -3.12 -10.12
CA PHE A 20 4.07 -3.49 -9.05
C PHE A 20 5.07 -4.55 -9.52
N ASP A 21 6.33 -4.37 -9.18
CA ASP A 21 7.36 -5.37 -9.40
C ASP A 21 7.26 -6.54 -8.41
N THR A 22 8.12 -7.54 -8.58
CA THR A 22 8.11 -8.74 -7.73
C THR A 22 8.38 -8.44 -6.25
N LYS A 23 9.31 -7.54 -5.94
CA LYS A 23 9.71 -7.21 -4.55
C LYS A 23 8.62 -6.38 -3.88
N GLU A 24 8.00 -5.45 -4.60
CA GLU A 24 6.85 -4.67 -4.14
C GLU A 24 5.63 -5.56 -3.87
N LYS A 25 5.34 -6.53 -4.75
CA LYS A 25 4.28 -7.53 -4.53
C LYS A 25 4.52 -8.35 -3.27
N GLN A 26 5.76 -8.79 -3.06
CA GLN A 26 6.15 -9.52 -1.84
C GLN A 26 6.01 -8.65 -0.60
N PHE A 27 6.41 -7.38 -0.67
CA PHE A 27 6.26 -6.41 0.41
C PHE A 27 4.78 -6.22 0.79
N ILE A 28 3.92 -5.95 -0.19
CA ILE A 28 2.47 -5.81 0.02
C ILE A 28 1.91 -7.10 0.63
N SER A 29 2.22 -8.26 0.05
CA SER A 29 1.75 -9.55 0.56
C SER A 29 2.23 -9.84 1.99
N LYS A 30 3.42 -9.39 2.38
CA LYS A 30 3.99 -9.64 3.71
C LYS A 30 3.38 -8.72 4.77
N PHE A 31 3.22 -7.44 4.45
CA PHE A 31 2.91 -6.42 5.47
C PHE A 31 1.45 -5.98 5.49
N PHE A 32 0.74 -6.11 4.36
CA PHE A 32 -0.66 -5.68 4.24
C PHE A 32 -1.64 -6.85 4.40
N SER A 33 -1.13 -8.08 4.54
CA SER A 33 -1.95 -9.27 4.67
C SER A 33 -2.65 -9.41 6.03
N TYR A 34 -2.18 -8.75 7.09
CA TYR A 34 -2.91 -8.65 8.39
C TYR A 34 -2.14 -7.80 9.40
N ARG A 35 -2.32 -6.47 9.44
CA ARG A 35 -1.86 -5.64 10.58
C ARG A 35 -2.87 -4.53 10.86
N ASN A 36 -3.00 -4.21 12.15
CA ASN A 36 -3.97 -3.30 12.77
C ASN A 36 -4.19 -2.01 11.98
N LEU A 37 -5.13 -2.09 11.05
CA LEU A 37 -5.74 -0.98 10.38
C LEU A 37 -6.62 -0.25 11.39
N THR A 38 -6.01 0.68 12.12
CA THR A 38 -6.74 1.55 13.04
C THR A 38 -7.55 2.51 12.19
N GLU A 39 -8.89 2.49 12.31
CA GLU A 39 -9.79 3.48 11.71
C GLU A 39 -9.58 4.85 12.41
N GLU A 40 -8.39 5.43 12.33
CA GLU A 40 -8.17 6.85 12.63
C GLU A 40 -8.14 7.63 11.31
N ASN A 41 -9.22 8.36 11.05
CA ASN A 41 -9.32 9.41 10.01
C ASN A 41 -9.32 8.97 8.53
N GLN A 42 -10.21 8.05 8.13
CA GLN A 42 -10.50 7.69 6.71
C GLN A 42 -9.35 7.01 5.95
N ASN A 43 -8.11 7.17 6.43
CA ASN A 43 -6.91 6.52 5.94
C ASN A 43 -6.62 5.26 6.76
N GLN A 44 -6.21 4.22 6.06
CA GLN A 44 -5.82 2.96 6.67
C GLN A 44 -4.32 2.98 6.88
N ILE A 45 -3.88 3.26 8.12
CA ILE A 45 -2.47 3.39 8.46
C ILE A 45 -1.90 2.02 8.81
N LEU A 46 -0.82 1.64 8.14
CA LEU A 46 -0.04 0.45 8.41
C LEU A 46 1.28 0.85 9.08
N VAL A 47 1.49 0.39 10.31
CA VAL A 47 2.75 0.57 11.04
C VAL A 47 3.55 -0.74 11.06
N ILE A 48 4.79 -0.69 10.59
CA ILE A 48 5.72 -1.82 10.47
C ILE A 48 6.96 -1.51 11.31
N LYS A 49 7.37 -2.42 12.19
CA LYS A 49 8.60 -2.25 12.98
C LYS A 49 9.83 -2.20 12.08
N ARG A 50 10.80 -1.36 12.42
CA ARG A 50 12.05 -1.24 11.68
C ARG A 50 12.76 -2.58 11.45
N ASP A 51 12.85 -3.41 12.49
CA ASP A 51 13.47 -4.74 12.40
C ASP A 51 12.81 -5.65 11.35
N ASP A 52 11.48 -5.59 11.21
CA ASP A 52 10.77 -6.42 10.22
C ASP A 52 11.11 -6.01 8.78
N ILE A 53 11.40 -4.73 8.58
CA ILE A 53 11.76 -4.12 7.29
C ILE A 53 13.21 -4.45 6.96
N ASP A 54 14.13 -4.26 7.90
CA ASP A 54 15.55 -4.56 7.70
C ASP A 54 15.78 -6.07 7.44
N ASN A 55 14.92 -6.94 7.98
CA ASN A 55 14.87 -8.37 7.65
C ASN A 55 14.28 -8.68 6.27
N PHE A 56 13.65 -7.72 5.60
CA PHE A 56 13.04 -7.88 4.28
C PHE A 56 13.86 -7.20 3.17
N ILE A 57 14.33 -5.98 3.42
CA ILE A 57 15.09 -5.16 2.47
C ILE A 57 16.28 -4.54 3.20
N SER A 58 17.44 -4.54 2.55
CA SER A 58 18.63 -3.97 3.14
C SER A 58 18.46 -2.45 3.34
N PRO A 59 19.04 -1.86 4.41
CA PRO A 59 18.94 -0.42 4.65
C PRO A 59 19.40 0.44 3.47
N ASN A 60 20.37 -0.04 2.70
CA ASN A 60 20.92 0.65 1.52
C ASN A 60 19.94 0.70 0.34
N GLU A 61 19.04 -0.28 0.23
CA GLU A 61 18.04 -0.35 -0.83
C GLU A 61 16.70 0.28 -0.41
N LEU A 62 16.49 0.47 0.90
CA LEU A 62 15.19 0.83 1.44
C LEU A 62 14.67 2.18 0.92
N ASN A 63 15.50 3.22 0.90
CA ASN A 63 15.05 4.55 0.45
C ASN A 63 14.59 4.54 -1.00
N ASN A 64 15.41 3.96 -1.90
CA ASN A 64 15.05 3.84 -3.32
C ASN A 64 13.78 3.01 -3.50
N PHE A 65 13.64 1.92 -2.75
CA PHE A 65 12.42 1.11 -2.78
C PHE A 65 11.19 1.90 -2.32
N LEU A 66 11.29 2.67 -1.23
CA LEU A 66 10.16 3.45 -0.73
C LEU A 66 9.78 4.61 -1.66
N ASP A 67 10.75 5.24 -2.32
CA ASP A 67 10.51 6.26 -3.33
C ASP A 67 9.74 5.69 -4.53
N ASP A 68 10.20 4.55 -5.08
CA ASP A 68 9.52 3.87 -6.19
C ASP A 68 8.13 3.36 -5.78
N PHE A 69 8.03 2.77 -4.58
CA PHE A 69 6.80 2.19 -4.06
C PHE A 69 5.71 3.24 -3.79
N SER A 70 6.08 4.36 -3.15
CA SER A 70 5.14 5.46 -2.82
C SER A 70 4.63 6.19 -4.06
N GLY A 71 5.43 6.24 -5.14
CA GLY A 71 5.07 6.85 -6.41
C GLY A 71 4.15 6.01 -7.31
N LYS A 72 3.76 4.79 -6.88
CA LYS A 72 2.91 3.92 -7.71
C LYS A 72 1.55 4.55 -7.93
N VAL A 73 1.03 4.36 -9.13
CA VAL A 73 -0.26 4.87 -9.56
C VAL A 73 -1.05 3.74 -10.20
N ILE A 74 -2.34 3.71 -9.91
CA ILE A 74 -3.26 2.70 -10.42
C ILE A 74 -4.23 3.38 -11.36
N LYS A 75 -4.34 2.84 -12.57
CA LYS A 75 -5.33 3.29 -13.55
C LYS A 75 -6.66 2.57 -13.29
N PRO A 76 -7.78 3.30 -13.16
CA PRO A 76 -9.10 2.67 -13.10
C PRO A 76 -9.41 1.93 -14.42
N SER A 77 -10.13 0.82 -14.33
CA SER A 77 -10.22 -0.17 -15.42
C SER A 77 -11.17 0.18 -16.57
N LEU A 78 -11.81 1.35 -16.56
CA LEU A 78 -12.78 1.72 -17.58
C LEU A 78 -12.11 2.62 -18.62
N GLU A 79 -11.79 2.05 -19.79
CA GLU A 79 -11.53 2.84 -21.00
C GLU A 79 -12.76 3.71 -21.27
N GLY A 80 -12.59 5.02 -21.10
CA GLY A 80 -13.63 6.01 -21.37
C GLY A 80 -14.12 6.79 -20.15
N ASP A 81 -13.81 6.34 -18.93
CA ASP A 81 -14.12 7.11 -17.73
C ASP A 81 -13.01 8.14 -17.43
N SER A 82 -13.43 9.37 -17.18
CA SER A 82 -12.60 10.49 -16.73
C SER A 82 -12.06 10.33 -15.30
N LEU A 83 -11.94 9.10 -14.82
CA LEU A 83 -11.45 8.82 -13.47
C LEU A 83 -9.95 9.09 -13.40
N ALA A 84 -9.57 9.94 -12.45
CA ALA A 84 -8.19 10.32 -12.23
C ALA A 84 -7.34 9.10 -11.82
N TRP A 85 -6.06 9.16 -12.16
CA TRP A 85 -5.08 8.18 -11.67
C TRP A 85 -5.04 8.25 -10.15
N TYR A 86 -5.03 7.09 -9.52
CA TYR A 86 -5.12 6.98 -8.07
C TYR A 86 -3.78 6.53 -7.48
N VAL A 87 -3.32 7.19 -6.42
CA VAL A 87 -2.10 6.85 -5.67
C VAL A 87 -2.49 6.01 -4.46
N PRO A 88 -2.12 4.71 -4.41
CA PRO A 88 -2.55 3.79 -3.36
C PRO A 88 -1.99 4.12 -1.98
N PHE A 89 -0.80 4.70 -1.93
CA PHE A 89 -0.08 5.00 -0.70
C PHE A 89 0.06 6.51 -0.57
N ASN A 90 -0.85 7.13 0.17
CA ASN A 90 -0.93 8.59 0.27
C ASN A 90 0.10 9.19 1.24
N SER A 91 0.74 8.35 2.06
CA SER A 91 1.83 8.72 2.94
C SER A 91 2.76 7.54 3.17
N VAL A 92 4.06 7.81 3.20
CA VAL A 92 5.11 6.86 3.59
C VAL A 92 6.09 7.62 4.47
N ILE A 93 6.15 7.26 5.75
CA ILE A 93 7.00 7.93 6.75
C ILE A 93 7.96 6.89 7.31
N LEU A 94 9.25 7.12 7.09
CA LEU A 94 10.31 6.29 7.64
C LEU A 94 10.89 6.96 8.89
N ASP A 95 10.67 6.32 10.03
CA ASP A 95 11.27 6.66 11.32
C ASP A 95 12.41 5.69 11.67
N GLU A 96 13.22 6.04 12.67
CA GLU A 96 14.26 5.15 13.20
C GLU A 96 13.69 3.83 13.77
N ASN A 97 12.45 3.84 14.28
CA ASN A 97 11.86 2.68 14.96
C ASN A 97 10.78 1.98 14.14
N TYR A 98 10.20 2.63 13.13
CA TYR A 98 9.10 2.10 12.34
C TYR A 98 9.01 2.71 10.94
N LEU A 99 8.23 2.06 10.08
CA LEU A 99 7.71 2.60 8.84
C LEU A 99 6.19 2.70 8.97
N GLU A 100 5.67 3.87 8.66
CA GLU A 100 4.24 4.14 8.57
C GLU A 100 3.86 4.29 7.10
N ILE A 101 2.80 3.60 6.68
CA ILE A 101 2.24 3.70 5.34
C ILE A 101 0.76 3.98 5.45
N GLY A 102 0.33 5.15 4.98
CA GLY A 102 -1.08 5.45 4.80
C GLY A 102 -1.59 4.89 3.48
N VAL A 103 -2.67 4.12 3.55
CA VAL A 103 -3.38 3.58 2.40
C VAL A 103 -4.65 4.39 2.19
N ASP A 104 -4.84 4.91 0.99
CA ASP A 104 -6.06 5.66 0.65
C ASP A 104 -7.22 4.67 0.41
N TYR A 105 -7.92 4.37 1.48
CA TYR A 105 -8.96 3.36 1.45
C TYR A 105 -10.16 3.73 0.55
N ASP A 106 -10.46 5.02 0.37
CA ASP A 106 -11.55 5.46 -0.48
C ASP A 106 -11.19 5.35 -1.97
N GLY A 107 -9.93 5.58 -2.34
CA GLY A 107 -9.44 5.25 -3.67
C GLY A 107 -9.47 3.74 -3.97
N LEU A 108 -9.16 2.89 -2.97
CA LEU A 108 -9.31 1.43 -3.11
C LEU A 108 -10.77 1.01 -3.31
N LYS A 109 -11.74 1.63 -2.60
CA LYS A 109 -13.16 1.35 -2.80
C LYS A 109 -13.63 1.65 -4.22
N GLN A 110 -13.11 2.70 -4.86
CA GLN A 110 -13.46 3.05 -6.25
C GLN A 110 -13.00 2.00 -7.27
N LEU A 111 -12.10 1.09 -6.88
CA LEU A 111 -11.68 -0.01 -7.74
C LEU A 111 -12.66 -1.20 -7.72
N CYS A 112 -13.53 -1.29 -6.71
CA CYS A 112 -14.52 -2.36 -6.48
C CYS A 112 -15.92 -1.97 -6.98
#